data_AF-A0AAX6BLQ1-F1
#
_entry.id   AF-A0AAX6BLQ1-F1
#
_cell.length_a   1.000
_cell.length_b   1.000
_cell.length_c   1.000
_cell.angle_alpha   90.00
_cell.angle_beta   90.00
_cell.angle_gamma   90.00
#
_symmetry.space_group_name_H-M   'P 1'
#
loop_
_entity.id
_entity.type
_entity.pdbx_description
1 polymer ?
#
loop_
_entity_poly.entity_id
_entity_poly.type
_entity_poly.pdbx_seq_one_letter_code
_entity_poly.pdbx_strand_id
1 'polypeptide(L)' 'MGYHNTQFDFRLDLHRMEEIFQGQTPSRNGGDLSVTPPPEAFPVPHLSEMPNEHAPGSGDMNA' A
#
# COMPACT_ATOMS: atom_id res chain seq x y z
N MET A 1 -14.53 -0.66 1.28
CA MET A 1 -13.66 -0.11 0.21
C MET A 1 -13.56 -0.98 -1.03
N GLY A 2 -13.99 -2.26 -1.03
CA GLY A 2 -14.07 -3.02 -2.28
C GLY A 2 -12.73 -3.36 -2.94
N TYR A 3 -11.61 -3.17 -2.22
CA TYR A 3 -10.25 -3.41 -2.74
C TYR A 3 -10.01 -4.84 -3.21
N HIS A 4 -10.81 -5.80 -2.75
CA HIS A 4 -10.78 -7.17 -3.24
C HIS A 4 -11.26 -7.31 -4.70
N ASN A 5 -11.79 -6.25 -5.30
CA ASN A 5 -12.15 -6.17 -6.71
C ASN A 5 -11.15 -5.34 -7.54
N THR A 6 -10.07 -4.85 -6.94
CA THR A 6 -9.17 -3.90 -7.61
C THR A 6 -7.73 -4.39 -7.57
N GLN A 7 -7.10 -4.45 -8.73
CA GLN A 7 -5.66 -4.60 -8.87
C GLN A 7 -5.05 -3.21 -8.97
N PHE A 8 -4.20 -2.85 -8.01
CA PHE A 8 -3.46 -1.59 -8.09
C PHE A 8 -2.24 -1.75 -9.00
N ASP A 9 -2.08 -0.83 -9.95
CA ASP A 9 -0.92 -0.75 -10.82
C ASP A 9 0.14 0.20 -10.24
N PHE A 10 1.23 -0.36 -9.74
CA PHE A 10 2.36 0.38 -9.20
C PHE A 10 3.46 0.65 -10.25
N ARG A 11 3.23 0.31 -11.51
CA ARG A 11 4.20 0.56 -12.58
C ARG A 11 4.16 2.04 -12.98
N LEU A 12 5.28 2.49 -13.56
CA LEU A 12 5.39 3.84 -14.11
C LEU A 12 5.19 3.85 -15.64
N ASP A 13 5.20 2.67 -16.26
CA ASP A 13 5.05 2.45 -17.69
C ASP A 13 3.70 1.83 -18.05
N LEU A 14 3.27 2.02 -19.31
CA LEU A 14 2.02 1.48 -19.82
C LEU A 14 2.07 -0.05 -19.89
N HIS A 15 0.97 -0.69 -19.49
CA HIS A 15 0.80 -2.14 -19.59
C HIS A 15 -0.65 -2.51 -19.92
N ARG A 16 -0.91 -3.79 -20.21
CA ARG A 16 -2.22 -4.31 -20.68
C ARG A 16 -2.90 -5.25 -19.67
N MET A 17 -2.76 -5.03 -18.35
CA MET A 17 -3.33 -5.99 -17.38
C MET A 17 -4.85 -5.95 -17.35
N GLU A 18 -5.47 -4.84 -17.77
CA GLU A 18 -6.92 -4.72 -17.92
C GLU A 18 -7.50 -5.77 -18.88
N GLU A 19 -6.71 -6.32 -19.80
CA GLU A 19 -7.17 -7.37 -20.72
C GLU A 19 -7.30 -8.74 -20.05
N ILE A 20 -6.61 -8.94 -18.92
CA ILE A 20 -6.60 -10.20 -18.18
C ILE A 20 -7.46 -10.06 -16.92
N PHE A 21 -7.32 -8.97 -16.17
CA PHE A 21 -8.01 -8.74 -14.91
C PHE A 21 -9.32 -7.99 -15.15
N GLN A 22 -10.32 -8.72 -15.63
CA GLN A 22 -11.64 -8.20 -16.01
C GLN A 22 -12.77 -9.18 -15.66
N GLY A 23 -14.01 -8.70 -15.71
CA GLY A 23 -15.20 -9.49 -15.44
C GLY A 23 -15.56 -9.56 -13.96
N GLN A 24 -16.45 -10.49 -13.60
CA GLN A 24 -16.98 -10.56 -12.24
C GLN A 24 -15.98 -11.19 -11.26
N THR A 25 -15.85 -10.58 -10.09
CA THR A 25 -15.08 -11.11 -8.97
C THR A 25 -15.61 -12.48 -8.53
N PRO A 26 -14.73 -13.43 -8.14
CA PRO A 26 -15.16 -14.66 -7.48
C PRO A 26 -15.65 -14.42 -6.04
N SER A 27 -15.51 -13.20 -5.53
CA SER A 27 -16.04 -12.84 -4.21
C SER A 27 -17.56 -12.91 -4.19
N ARG A 28 -18.10 -13.31 -3.04
CA ARG A 28 -19.54 -13.51 -2.83
C ARG A 28 -20.39 -12.25 -3.10
N ASN A 29 -19.77 -11.07 -3.11
CA ASN A 29 -20.45 -9.80 -3.35
C ASN A 29 -20.67 -9.48 -4.84
N GLY A 30 -20.10 -10.25 -5.78
CA GLY A 30 -20.44 -10.19 -7.20
C GLY A 30 -20.12 -8.87 -7.92
N GLY A 31 -19.16 -8.07 -7.43
CA GLY A 31 -18.72 -6.86 -8.12
C GLY A 31 -17.75 -7.13 -9.29
N ASP A 32 -17.43 -6.11 -10.07
CA ASP A 32 -16.51 -6.25 -11.21
C ASP A 32 -15.05 -6.00 -10.84
N LEU A 33 -14.15 -6.77 -11.46
CA LEU A 33 -12.71 -6.60 -11.36
C LEU A 33 -12.27 -5.36 -12.14
N SER A 34 -11.30 -4.63 -11.59
CA SER A 34 -10.76 -3.39 -12.16
C SER A 34 -9.26 -3.29 -11.93
N VAL A 35 -8.55 -2.61 -12.83
CA VAL A 35 -7.15 -2.19 -12.62
C VAL A 35 -7.15 -0.68 -12.45
N THR A 36 -6.50 -0.16 -11.42
CA THR A 36 -6.45 1.29 -11.15
C THR A 36 -5.09 1.70 -10.62
N PRO A 37 -4.75 3.01 -10.66
CA PRO A 37 -3.63 3.52 -9.87
C PRO A 37 -3.79 3.20 -8.38
N PRO A 38 -2.68 3.12 -7.62
CA PRO A 38 -2.73 2.91 -6.19
C PRO A 38 -3.42 4.09 -5.50
N PRO A 39 -4.14 3.83 -4.39
CA PRO A 39 -4.75 4.89 -3.61
C PRO A 39 -3.68 5.77 -2.95
N GLU A 40 -4.08 6.95 -2.49
CA GLU A 40 -3.20 7.80 -1.69
C GLU A 40 -2.67 7.05 -0.46
N ALA A 41 -1.38 7.22 -0.20
CA ALA A 41 -0.73 6.62 0.94
C ALA A 41 -1.25 7.21 2.25
N PHE A 42 -1.14 6.44 3.33
CA PHE A 42 -1.35 6.95 4.67
C PHE A 42 -0.05 7.58 5.20
N PRO A 43 -0.14 8.52 6.15
CA PRO A 43 1.04 9.06 6.82
C PRO A 43 1.90 7.93 7.41
N VAL A 44 3.21 8.00 7.18
CA VAL A 44 4.15 7.07 7.79
C VAL A 44 4.19 7.36 9.29
N PRO A 45 3.96 6.37 10.17
CA PRO A 45 4.04 6.59 11.60
C PRO A 45 5.50 6.87 11.98
N HIS A 46 5.71 7.97 12.70
CA HIS A 46 6.97 8.26 13.35
C HIS A 46 6.87 7.90 14.83
N LEU A 47 7.78 7.05 15.30
CA LEU A 47 7.91 6.76 16.72
C LEU A 47 8.72 7.87 17.39
N SER A 48 8.42 8.13 18.66
CA SER A 48 9.20 9.04 19.50
C SER A 48 10.61 8.47 19.73
N GLU A 49 11.55 9.35 20.08
CA GLU A 49 12.87 8.91 20.55
C GLU A 49 12.76 8.04 21.80
N MET A 50 13.57 6.99 21.85
CA MET A 50 13.61 6.03 22.96
C MET A 50 15.04 5.90 23.46
N PRO A 51 15.44 6.65 24.51
CA PRO A 51 16.82 6.65 24.99
C PRO A 51 17.32 5.27 25.43
N ASN A 52 16.46 4.46 26.07
CA ASN A 52 16.80 3.09 26.47
C ASN A 52 17.06 2.14 25.28
N GLU A 53 16.62 2.50 24.07
CA GLU A 53 16.81 1.74 22.83
C GLU A 53 17.90 2.36 21.95
N HIS A 54 18.55 3.45 22.39
CA HIS A 54 19.55 4.20 21.62
C HIS A 54 19.09 4.53 20.19
N ALA A 55 17.78 4.81 20.04
CA ALA A 55 17.11 5.07 18.77
C ALA A 55 16.55 6.51 18.75
N PRO A 56 16.81 7.28 17.67
CA PRO A 56 17.43 6.88 16.40
C PRO A 56 18.97 6.88 16.38
N GLY A 57 19.63 7.19 17.50
CA GLY A 57 21.09 7.17 17.61
C GLY A 57 21.60 7.32 19.05
N SER A 58 22.92 7.28 19.21
CA SER A 58 23.64 7.25 20.50
C SER A 58 23.89 8.62 21.14
N GLY A 59 23.08 9.63 20.83
CA GLY A 59 23.25 10.99 21.38
C GLY A 59 23.16 11.02 22.91
N ASP A 60 22.44 10.07 23.49
CA ASP A 60 22.28 9.84 24.93
C ASP A 60 23.54 9.30 25.61
N MET A 61 24.42 8.60 24.89
CA MET A 61 25.63 7.98 25.45
C MET A 61 26.82 8.94 25.64
N ASN A 62 26.73 10.16 25.10
CA ASN A 62 27.79 11.18 25.18
C ASN A 62 27.39 12.42 26.00
N ALA A 63 26.29 12.35 26.76
CA ALA A 63 25.80 13.44 27.63
C ALA A 63 26.46 13.44 29.01
#